data_AF-A0A350D6M7-F1
#
_entry.id   AF-A0A350D6M7-F1
#
_cell.length_a   1.000
_cell.length_b   1.000
_cell.length_c   1.000
_cell.angle_alpha   90.00
_cell.angle_beta   90.00
_cell.angle_gamma   90.00
#
_symmetry.space_group_name_H-M   'P 1'
#
loop_
_entity.id
_entity.type
_entity.pdbx_description
1 polymer ?
#
loop_
_entity_poly.entity_id
_entity_poly.type
_entity_poly.pdbx_seq_one_letter_code
_entity_poly.pdbx_strand_id
1 'polypeptide(L)' 'MRDYIYLGDRLLAEYQPQIGQIYYYTSDQVNSTRVVTDQNGVRVLAAVYDPYGGIQKIWENSYSPAMKFSGKE' A
#
# COMPACT_ATOMS: atom_id res chain seq x y z
N MET A 1 -0.93 0.83 -16.23
CA MET A 1 -1.78 -0.31 -15.83
C MET A 1 -1.11 -0.96 -14.63
N ARG A 2 -1.89 -1.28 -13.58
CA ARG A 2 -1.42 -1.91 -12.35
C ARG A 2 -2.10 -3.26 -12.25
N ASP A 3 -1.33 -4.29 -11.93
CA ASP A 3 -1.87 -5.63 -11.67
C ASP A 3 -1.87 -5.86 -10.16
N TYR A 4 -2.98 -6.36 -9.62
CA TYR A 4 -3.16 -6.53 -8.19
C TYR A 4 -3.18 -8.02 -7.83
N ILE A 5 -2.41 -8.40 -6.81
CA ILE A 5 -2.27 -9.77 -6.32
C ILE A 5 -2.94 -9.84 -4.95
N TYR A 6 -3.91 -10.75 -4.82
CA TYR A 6 -4.72 -10.91 -3.61
C TYR A 6 -4.48 -12.27 -2.96
N LEU A 7 -4.57 -12.30 -1.63
CA LEU A 7 -4.70 -13.51 -0.83
C LEU A 7 -6.10 -13.52 -0.19
N GLY A 8 -7.03 -14.26 -0.80
CA GLY A 8 -8.46 -14.09 -0.50
C GLY A 8 -8.91 -12.68 -0.88
N ASP A 9 -9.55 -11.96 0.05
CA ASP A 9 -10.02 -10.58 -0.16
C ASP A 9 -8.98 -9.52 0.22
N ARG A 10 -7.78 -9.94 0.64
CA ARG A 10 -6.72 -9.02 1.10
C ARG A 10 -5.73 -8.74 -0.03
N LEU A 11 -5.52 -7.45 -0.33
CA LEU A 11 -4.45 -7.01 -1.22
C LEU A 11 -3.10 -7.37 -0.61
N LEU A 12 -2.32 -8.18 -1.32
CA LEU A 12 -0.98 -8.61 -0.92
C LEU A 12 0.09 -7.78 -1.62
N ALA A 13 -0.07 -7.56 -2.93
CA ALA A 13 0.92 -6.85 -3.73
C ALA A 13 0.31 -6.16 -4.96
N GLU A 14 1.02 -5.16 -5.47
CA GLU A 14 0.78 -4.50 -6.75
C GLU A 14 2.01 -4.69 -7.64
N TYR A 15 1.80 -5.19 -8.86
CA TYR A 15 2.82 -5.25 -9.89
C TYR A 15 2.61 -4.11 -10.90
N GLN A 16 3.70 -3.43 -11.26
CA GLN A 16 3.72 -2.38 -12.27
C GLN A 16 4.54 -2.82 -13.48
N PRO A 17 3.89 -3.39 -14.52
CA PRO A 17 4.59 -3.91 -15.70
C PRO A 17 5.46 -2.88 -16.42
N GLN A 18 5.08 -1.60 -16.38
CA GLN A 18 5.78 -0.51 -17.06
C GLN A 18 7.20 -0.28 -16.54
N ILE A 19 7.46 -0.60 -15.27
CA ILE A 19 8.76 -0.41 -14.62
C ILE A 19 9.33 -1.72 -14.04
N GLY A 20 8.63 -2.84 -14.25
CA GLY A 20 9.03 -4.15 -13.74
C GLY A 20 9.19 -4.20 -12.21
N GLN A 21 8.38 -3.43 -11.48
CA GLN A 21 8.44 -3.36 -10.01
C GLN A 21 7.25 -4.06 -9.37
N ILE A 22 7.50 -4.72 -8.25
CA ILE A 22 6.46 -5.23 -7.35
C ILE A 22 6.51 -4.49 -6.01
N TYR A 23 5.34 -4.13 -5.51
CA TYR A 23 5.16 -3.46 -4.23
C TYR A 23 4.31 -4.33 -3.31
N TYR A 24 4.78 -4.56 -2.09
CA TYR A 24 4.08 -5.39 -1.10
C TYR A 24 3.33 -4.53 -0.10
N TYR A 25 2.07 -4.86 0.15
CA TYR A 25 1.16 -4.08 0.98
C TYR A 25 1.01 -4.72 2.37
N THR A 26 1.24 -3.93 3.41
CA THR A 26 0.90 -4.29 4.79
C THR A 26 -0.25 -3.43 5.26
N SER A 27 -1.43 -4.04 5.42
CA SER A 27 -2.64 -3.39 5.90
C SER A 27 -3.00 -3.74 7.34
N ASP A 28 -3.80 -2.87 7.97
CA ASP A 28 -4.38 -3.05 9.31
C ASP A 28 -5.71 -3.84 9.29
N GLN A 29 -6.36 -3.97 10.45
CA GLN A 29 -7.59 -4.75 10.60
C GLN A 29 -8.80 -4.25 9.79
N VAL A 30 -8.80 -3.00 9.34
CA VAL A 30 -9.87 -2.44 8.48
C VAL A 30 -9.41 -2.32 7.02
N ASN A 31 -8.29 -2.96 6.68
CA ASN A 31 -7.66 -2.98 5.35
C ASN A 31 -7.05 -1.64 4.91
N SER A 32 -6.66 -0.75 5.84
CA SER A 32 -5.92 0.46 5.50
C SER A 32 -4.43 0.16 5.30
N THR A 33 -3.84 0.63 4.20
CA THR A 33 -2.42 0.44 3.86
C THR A 33 -1.51 1.20 4.83
N ARG A 34 -0.84 0.50 5.75
CA ARG A 34 0.07 1.11 6.74
C ARG A 34 1.50 1.22 6.24
N VAL A 35 1.97 0.21 5.51
CA VAL A 35 3.33 0.17 4.97
C VAL A 35 3.29 -0.43 3.56
N VAL A 36 4.09 0.14 2.66
CA VAL A 36 4.40 -0.46 1.35
C VAL A 36 5.91 -0.62 1.25
N THR A 37 6.36 -1.80 0.84
CA THR A 37 7.76 -2.06 0.52
C THR A 37 7.95 -2.32 -0.97
N ASP A 38 9.11 -1.94 -1.51
CA ASP A 38 9.52 -2.37 -2.85
C ASP A 38 9.96 -3.84 -2.86
N GLN A 39 10.39 -4.32 -4.03
CA GLN A 39 10.85 -5.68 -4.24
C GLN A 39 12.13 -6.06 -3.48
N ASN A 40 12.89 -5.08 -2.99
CA ASN A 40 14.10 -5.28 -2.20
C ASN A 40 13.80 -5.22 -0.68
N GLY A 41 12.54 -5.03 -0.29
CA GLY A 41 12.12 -4.89 1.10
C GLY A 41 12.32 -3.50 1.68
N VAL A 42 12.62 -2.49 0.87
CA VAL A 42 12.76 -1.10 1.33
C VAL A 42 11.38 -0.47 1.50
N ARG A 43 11.13 0.18 2.63
CA ARG A 43 9.88 0.92 2.89
C ARG A 43 9.81 2.15 1.99
N VAL A 44 8.81 2.18 1.10
CA VAL A 44 8.55 3.30 0.16
C VAL A 44 7.32 4.12 0.55
N LEU A 45 6.48 3.56 1.41
CA LEU A 45 5.43 4.25 2.13
C LEU A 45 5.36 3.75 3.56
N ALA A 46 5.15 4.67 4.51
CA ALA A 46 4.50 4.32 5.76
C ALA A 46 3.64 5.46 6.26
N ALA A 47 2.38 5.14 6.56
CA ALA A 47 1.37 6.12 6.95
C ALA A 47 0.50 5.61 8.10
N VAL A 48 0.01 6.56 8.90
CA VAL A 48 -1.05 6.33 9.87
C VAL A 48 -2.23 7.21 9.54
N TYR A 49 -3.41 6.60 9.49
CA TYR A 49 -4.70 7.26 9.31
C TYR A 49 -5.42 7.44 10.65
N ASP A 50 -6.16 8.53 10.75
CA ASP A 50 -7.19 8.73 11.76
C ASP A 50 -8.42 7.83 11.51
N PRO A 51 -9.39 7.78 12.43
CA PRO A 51 -10.56 6.91 12.31
C PRO A 51 -11.44 7.14 11.07
N TYR A 52 -11.33 8.30 10.42
CA TYR A 52 -12.14 8.69 9.26
C TYR A 52 -11.33 8.74 7.96
N GLY A 53 -10.08 8.25 7.99
CA GLY A 53 -9.23 8.13 6.81
C GLY A 53 -8.36 9.34 6.51
N GLY A 54 -8.40 10.37 7.34
CA GLY A 54 -7.44 11.47 7.26
C GLY A 54 -6.03 10.97 7.60
N ILE A 55 -5.02 11.49 6.90
CA ILE A 55 -3.64 11.13 7.16
C ILE A 55 -3.20 11.85 8.44
N GLN A 56 -2.90 11.08 9.48
CA GLN A 56 -2.36 11.60 10.73
C GLN A 56 -0.85 11.81 10.65
N LYS A 57 -0.13 10.89 10.02
CA LYS A 57 1.34 10.97 9.85
C LYS A 57 1.83 10.13 8.68
N ILE A 58 2.88 10.61 8.02
CA ILE A 58 3.65 9.85 7.02
C ILE A 58 5.14 9.90 7.41
N TRP A 59 5.83 8.77 7.30
CA TRP A 59 7.29 8.68 7.50
C TRP A 59 8.04 8.59 6.17
N GLU A 60 7.53 7.79 5.23
CA GLU A 60 8.05 7.65 3.87
C GLU A 60 6.92 7.87 2.87
N ASN A 61 7.22 8.54 1.76
CA ASN A 61 6.24 8.91 0.74
C ASN A 61 6.85 8.93 -0.67
N SER A 62 7.80 8.04 -0.95
CA SER A 62 8.40 7.92 -2.30
C SER A 62 7.50 7.18 -3.28
N TYR A 63 6.42 6.57 -2.78
CA TYR A 63 5.42 5.85 -3.56
C TYR A 63 4.00 6.19 -3.09
N SER A 64 3.09 6.42 -4.04
CA SER A 64 1.65 6.56 -3.76
C SER A 64 0.91 5.28 -4.14
N PRO A 65 0.44 4.47 -3.16
CA PRO A 65 -0.43 3.34 -3.44
C PRO A 65 -1.76 3.82 -4.02
N ALA A 66 -2.39 2.95 -4.81
CA ALA A 66 -3.77 3.16 -5.22
C ALA A 66 -4.69 2.96 -4.02
N MET A 67 -4.63 1.79 -3.39
CA MET A 67 -5.44 1.47 -2.20
C MET A 67 -4.82 2.06 -0.93
N LYS A 68 -5.54 2.98 -0.27
CA LYS A 68 -5.11 3.69 0.94
C LYS A 68 -5.94 3.29 2.15
N PHE A 69 -6.94 4.09 2.52
CA PHE A 69 -7.75 3.86 3.70
C PHE A 69 -8.88 2.86 3.40
N SER A 70 -9.06 1.90 4.30
CA SER A 70 -10.05 0.83 4.15
C SER A 70 -10.01 0.08 2.80
N GLY A 71 -8.83 0.01 2.18
CA GLY A 71 -8.63 -0.66 0.89
C GLY A 71 -9.32 0.04 -0.29
N LYS A 72 -9.56 1.35 -0.19
CA LYS A 72 -10.16 2.18 -1.25
C LYS A 72 -9.13 3.13 -1.86
N GLU A 73 -9.37 3.51 -3.11
CA GLU A 73 -8.61 4.54 -3.84
C GLU A 73 -8.85 5.96 -3.29
#